data_AF-A0A7X8W4X4-F1
#
_entry.id   AF-A0A7X8W4X4-F1
#
_cell.length_a   1.000
_cell.length_b   1.000
_cell.length_c   1.000
_cell.angle_alpha   90.00
_cell.angle_beta   90.00
_cell.angle_gamma   90.00
#
_symmetry.space_group_name_H-M   'P 1'
#
loop_
_entity.id
_entity.type
_entity.pdbx_description
1 polymer ?
#
loop_
_entity_poly.entity_id
_entity_poly.type
_entity_poly.pdbx_seq_one_letter_code
_entity_poly.pdbx_strand_id
1 'polypeptide(L)'
;IMLDQSITYPEGCNIKDFFYLTKSRKLSLLKHYQEALLEGNTKKSEHYCALIEKENCWDLELTYEAMLTELDLNKSFDTKLETLSGGELKKVAIARALALKPELLLLDEPTNHLDIKTIEYLENYLKASSMAIIIVTHDRYILNSVCTTIWELDRAHFYRHPGSYESYLERREERLKMLEKEQDRLKSILRRELIWLARGPQARTGKDKNRKDRIEQMVSEQKNVQDIAQTAFQSYERRLGKKILSLEEISKSFDERVLFKDFSYAFKKGDKIGIIGDNGSGKSTLLDIITGYEKPDNGNIDLGINTCFGYYDQLGRDLLSEKTVLEFINDIGQNVYFGGALISSARFLELFGFPSSSHRTPINLLSGGERRRLYLISKLIMNPNFLILDEPTNDLDLETMENLEEYISSFTGIVLIVSHDRAFLDCTTQLLFVLDYPNSGQISLFPGNYSQFAEQKLAQKEEKKTKVKAEVKVKKEKKGLSYKETKEKEQIELDIDSLNEKIKELENSFATVGTTALGSLEERTRLYNEAKAELDEKEERWLELEEKNEA
;
A
#
# COMPACT_ATOMS: atom_id res chain seq x y z
N ILE A 1 -0.76 23.64 0.43
CA ILE A 1 0.34 23.24 -0.47
C ILE A 1 -0.20 22.14 -1.38
N MET A 2 0.14 22.16 -2.67
CA MET A 2 -0.28 21.14 -3.63
C MET A 2 0.94 20.33 -4.09
N LEU A 3 0.78 19.01 -4.13
CA LEU A 3 1.71 18.09 -4.73
C LEU A 3 1.08 17.56 -6.02
N ASP A 4 1.60 18.02 -7.15
CA ASP A 4 1.16 17.59 -8.48
C ASP A 4 1.74 16.20 -8.82
N GLN A 5 1.04 15.46 -9.67
CA GLN A 5 1.49 14.16 -10.18
C GLN A 5 2.83 14.26 -10.92
N SER A 6 3.04 15.36 -11.68
CA SER A 6 4.29 15.65 -12.38
C SER A 6 5.03 16.80 -11.69
N ILE A 7 6.26 16.53 -11.25
CA ILE A 7 7.03 17.48 -10.47
C ILE A 7 7.85 18.35 -11.42
N THR A 8 7.55 19.64 -11.43
CA THR A 8 8.30 20.63 -12.20
C THR A 8 9.41 21.25 -11.36
N TYR A 9 10.61 21.34 -11.94
CA TYR A 9 11.77 21.99 -11.32
C TYR A 9 12.61 22.74 -12.38
N PRO A 10 13.31 23.83 -12.00
CA PRO A 10 14.24 24.51 -12.90
C PRO A 10 15.45 23.63 -13.25
N GLU A 11 15.98 23.74 -14.47
CA GLU A 11 17.19 23.02 -14.89
C GLU A 11 18.40 23.35 -13.99
N GLY A 12 19.19 22.33 -13.64
CA GLY A 12 20.37 22.46 -12.77
C GLY A 12 20.10 22.68 -11.28
N CYS A 13 18.85 22.55 -10.82
CA CYS A 13 18.46 22.75 -9.42
C CYS A 13 18.91 21.59 -8.52
N ASN A 14 19.49 21.92 -7.36
CA ASN A 14 19.82 20.97 -6.31
C ASN A 14 18.63 20.72 -5.37
N ILE A 15 18.68 19.65 -4.58
CA ILE A 15 17.64 19.34 -3.57
C ILE A 15 17.42 20.53 -2.62
N LYS A 16 18.50 21.18 -2.17
CA LYS A 16 18.42 22.37 -1.31
C LYS A 16 17.66 23.53 -1.95
N ASP A 17 17.99 23.84 -3.19
CA ASP A 17 17.36 24.92 -3.95
C ASP A 17 15.87 24.65 -4.16
N PHE A 18 15.52 23.38 -4.40
CA PHE A 18 14.15 22.94 -4.60
C PHE A 18 13.26 23.15 -3.37
N PHE A 19 13.81 23.02 -2.16
CA PHE A 19 13.09 23.33 -0.94
C PHE A 19 12.80 24.83 -0.84
N TYR A 20 13.75 25.70 -1.19
CA TYR A 20 13.56 27.15 -1.15
C TYR A 20 12.63 27.70 -2.26
N LEU A 21 12.35 26.93 -3.31
CA LEU A 21 11.39 27.33 -4.36
C LEU A 21 9.94 27.39 -3.84
N THR A 22 9.64 26.76 -2.71
CA THR A 22 8.28 26.78 -2.18
C THR A 22 7.95 28.16 -1.63
N LYS A 23 6.84 28.74 -2.10
CA LYS A 23 6.31 30.03 -1.64
C LYS A 23 5.80 29.91 -0.21
N SER A 24 6.71 29.98 0.76
CA SER A 24 6.43 30.06 2.18
C SER A 24 7.15 31.27 2.77
N ARG A 25 6.44 32.03 3.61
CA ARG A 25 7.00 33.15 4.35
C ARG A 25 8.26 32.74 5.13
N LYS A 26 8.28 31.53 5.70
CA LYS A 26 9.42 31.00 6.47
C LYS A 26 10.65 30.75 5.60
N LEU A 27 10.45 30.15 4.42
CA LEU A 27 11.53 29.86 3.46
C LEU A 27 12.06 31.13 2.80
N SER A 28 11.19 32.12 2.51
CA SER A 28 11.62 33.42 2.01
C SER A 28 12.50 34.18 3.01
N LEU A 29 12.21 34.09 4.32
CA LEU A 29 13.05 34.70 5.36
C LEU A 29 14.45 34.06 5.41
N LEU A 30 14.54 32.73 5.34
CA LEU A 30 15.82 32.01 5.28
C LEU A 30 16.63 32.37 4.03
N LYS A 31 15.97 32.45 2.87
CA LYS A 31 16.62 32.84 1.61
C LYS A 31 17.19 34.26 1.68
N HIS A 32 16.40 35.23 2.17
CA HIS A 32 16.85 36.61 2.31
C HIS A 32 17.97 36.79 3.34
N TYR A 33 18.01 35.94 4.38
CA TYR A 33 19.13 35.88 5.31
C TYR A 33 20.42 35.38 4.64
N GLN A 34 20.35 34.31 3.84
CA GLN A 34 21.50 33.80 3.08
C GLN A 34 21.99 34.81 2.02
N GLU A 35 21.07 35.48 1.31
CA GLU A 35 21.41 36.56 0.38
C GLU A 35 22.10 37.73 1.11
N ALA A 36 21.59 38.14 2.28
CA ALA A 36 22.19 39.22 3.07
C ALA A 36 23.59 38.89 3.60
N LEU A 37 23.85 37.62 3.94
CA LEU A 37 25.16 37.10 4.30
C LEU A 37 26.15 37.16 3.12
N LEU A 38 25.72 36.72 1.93
CA LEU A 38 26.52 36.76 0.72
C LEU A 38 26.81 38.20 0.25
N GLU A 39 25.86 39.11 0.42
CA GLU A 39 26.04 40.55 0.16
C GLU A 39 26.94 41.26 1.19
N GLY A 40 27.25 40.62 2.33
CA GLY A 40 28.01 41.23 3.43
C GLY A 40 27.26 42.37 4.15
N ASN A 41 25.93 42.42 4.06
CA ASN A 41 25.11 43.50 4.60
C ASN A 41 24.66 43.19 6.04
N THR A 42 25.44 43.64 7.02
CA THR A 42 25.23 43.37 8.45
C THR A 42 23.84 43.77 8.95
N LYS A 43 23.33 44.95 8.56
CA LYS A 43 22.00 45.43 8.99
C LYS A 43 20.84 44.56 8.49
N LYS A 44 20.91 44.09 7.23
CA LYS A 44 19.89 43.17 6.69
C LYS A 44 20.00 41.81 7.37
N SER A 45 21.21 41.31 7.60
CA SER A 45 21.42 40.01 8.23
C SER A 45 20.88 39.96 9.67
N GLU A 46 21.10 41.01 10.47
CA GLU A 46 20.54 41.12 11.84
C GLU A 46 19.02 41.19 11.82
N HIS A 47 18.44 41.96 10.88
CA HIS A 47 16.98 42.08 10.74
C HIS A 47 16.32 40.74 10.40
N TYR A 48 16.87 39.99 9.43
CA TYR A 48 16.33 38.67 9.07
C TYR A 48 16.61 37.62 10.16
N CYS A 49 17.75 37.69 10.86
CA CYS A 49 18.04 36.80 11.99
C CYS A 49 16.97 36.90 13.09
N ALA A 50 16.62 38.12 13.50
CA ALA A 50 15.57 38.35 14.50
C ALA A 50 14.18 37.84 14.04
N LEU A 51 13.88 37.91 12.74
CA LEU A 51 12.64 37.37 12.18
C LEU A 51 12.64 35.83 12.10
N ILE A 52 13.79 35.23 11.83
CA ILE A 52 13.98 33.76 11.79
C ILE A 52 13.86 33.16 13.19
N GLU A 53 14.44 33.81 14.21
CA GLU A 53 14.29 33.41 15.61
C GLU A 53 12.83 33.52 16.07
N LYS A 54 12.12 34.58 15.70
CA LYS A 54 10.71 34.77 16.08
C LYS A 54 9.78 33.70 15.49
N GLU A 55 10.11 33.18 14.31
CA GLU A 55 9.30 32.20 13.58
C GLU A 55 9.80 30.75 13.72
N ASN A 56 10.83 30.51 14.55
CA ASN A 56 11.56 29.25 14.72
C ASN A 56 11.90 28.59 13.37
N CYS A 57 12.48 29.37 12.47
CA CYS A 57 12.77 28.91 11.11
C CYS A 57 14.07 28.09 11.00
N TRP A 58 14.94 28.10 12.01
CA TRP A 58 16.20 27.34 12.01
C TRP A 58 15.99 25.82 11.94
N ASP A 59 14.92 25.33 12.55
CA ASP A 59 14.62 23.89 12.62
C ASP A 59 14.15 23.31 11.28
N LEU A 60 13.87 24.15 10.28
CA LEU A 60 13.32 23.69 9.00
C LEU A 60 14.32 22.82 8.23
N GLU A 61 15.60 23.19 8.17
CA GLU A 61 16.63 22.38 7.49
C GLU A 61 16.78 21.01 8.16
N LEU A 62 16.83 20.98 9.49
CA LEU A 62 16.84 19.73 10.27
C LEU A 62 15.56 18.90 10.06
N THR A 63 14.41 19.55 9.91
CA THR A 63 13.14 18.86 9.63
C THR A 63 13.15 18.24 8.24
N TYR A 64 13.70 18.93 7.22
CA TYR A 64 13.88 18.38 5.88
C TYR A 64 14.85 17.19 5.92
N GLU A 65 15.98 17.30 6.62
CA GLU A 65 16.94 16.20 6.81
C GLU A 65 16.29 14.99 7.46
N ALA A 66 15.55 15.19 8.55
CA ALA A 66 14.84 14.13 9.24
C ALA A 66 13.82 13.45 8.31
N MET A 67 13.00 14.21 7.58
CA MET A 67 12.01 13.65 6.66
C MET A 67 12.64 12.90 5.47
N LEU A 68 13.73 13.42 4.90
CA LEU A 68 14.45 12.71 3.84
C LEU A 68 15.03 11.39 4.34
N THR A 69 15.57 11.39 5.56
CA THR A 69 16.09 10.18 6.21
C THR A 69 14.96 9.17 6.47
N GLU A 70 13.81 9.64 6.94
CA GLU A 70 12.63 8.79 7.18
C GLU A 70 12.05 8.20 5.88
N LEU A 71 12.17 8.90 4.75
CA LEU A 71 11.78 8.44 3.42
C LEU A 71 12.84 7.55 2.73
N ASP A 72 13.89 7.16 3.46
CA ASP A 72 15.02 6.35 2.97
C ASP A 72 15.81 7.02 1.83
N LEU A 73 15.90 8.35 1.86
CA LEU A 73 16.73 9.16 0.96
C LEU A 73 17.97 9.68 1.68
N ASN A 74 19.01 8.85 1.74
CA ASN A 74 20.31 9.22 2.29
C ASN A 74 21.20 9.93 1.24
N LYS A 75 20.68 10.95 0.57
CA LYS A 75 21.42 11.74 -0.43
C LYS A 75 21.77 13.13 0.13
N SER A 76 22.90 13.68 -0.31
CA SER A 76 23.30 15.03 0.09
C SER A 76 22.38 16.09 -0.54
N PHE A 77 22.19 17.20 0.18
CA PHE A 77 21.40 18.35 -0.28
C PHE A 77 21.93 19.00 -1.56
N ASP A 78 23.21 18.77 -1.89
CA ASP A 78 23.88 19.26 -3.09
C ASP A 78 23.69 18.34 -4.31
N THR A 79 22.99 17.22 -4.15
CA THR A 79 22.68 16.32 -5.28
C THR A 79 21.75 17.03 -6.25
N LYS A 80 22.06 16.95 -7.55
CA LYS A 80 21.23 17.50 -8.62
C LYS A 80 19.96 16.66 -8.80
N LEU A 81 18.81 17.32 -8.94
CA LEU A 81 17.51 16.65 -9.13
C LEU A 81 17.47 15.77 -10.39
N GLU A 82 18.20 16.15 -11.44
CA GLU A 82 18.29 15.40 -12.71
C GLU A 82 18.89 14.00 -12.56
N THR A 83 19.64 13.75 -11.49
CA THR A 83 20.25 12.44 -11.22
C THR A 83 19.35 11.51 -10.42
N LEU A 84 18.21 12.01 -9.94
CA LEU A 84 17.27 11.25 -9.14
C LEU A 84 16.34 10.43 -10.04
N SER A 85 16.01 9.22 -9.61
CA SER A 85 14.92 8.46 -10.23
C SER A 85 13.56 9.13 -9.96
N GLY A 86 12.54 8.82 -10.77
CA GLY A 86 11.20 9.41 -10.60
C GLY A 86 10.61 9.20 -9.19
N GLY A 87 10.81 8.02 -8.60
CA GLY A 87 10.38 7.73 -7.22
C GLY A 87 11.15 8.53 -6.17
N GLU A 88 12.47 8.68 -6.31
CA GLU A 88 13.28 9.51 -5.42
C GLU A 88 12.89 11.00 -5.52
N LEU A 89 12.66 11.49 -6.74
CA LEU A 89 12.22 12.86 -6.97
C LEU A 89 10.85 13.12 -6.32
N LYS A 90 9.96 12.12 -6.35
CA LYS A 90 8.68 12.17 -5.66
C LYS A 90 8.80 12.19 -4.14
N LYS A 91 9.70 11.38 -3.57
CA LYS A 91 10.01 11.44 -2.13
C LYS A 91 10.51 12.82 -1.71
N VAL A 92 11.39 13.46 -2.50
CA VAL A 92 11.84 14.84 -2.24
C VAL A 92 10.65 15.82 -2.29
N ALA A 93 9.75 15.68 -3.25
CA ALA A 93 8.55 16.53 -3.32
C ALA A 93 7.58 16.31 -2.14
N ILE A 94 7.43 15.07 -1.67
CA ILE A 94 6.63 14.74 -0.48
C ILE A 94 7.26 15.37 0.77
N ALA A 95 8.57 15.19 0.98
CA ALA A 95 9.30 15.83 2.09
C ALA A 95 9.10 17.36 2.06
N ARG A 96 9.19 17.96 0.87
CA ARG A 96 8.94 19.39 0.66
C ARG A 96 7.54 19.81 1.09
N ALA A 97 6.53 19.03 0.74
CA ALA A 97 5.13 19.36 1.04
C ALA A 97 4.80 19.17 2.53
N LEU A 98 5.36 18.15 3.18
CA LEU A 98 5.05 17.80 4.57
C LEU A 98 5.82 18.64 5.60
N ALA A 99 7.09 18.98 5.35
CA ALA A 99 7.94 19.69 6.31
C ALA A 99 7.38 21.05 6.72
N LEU A 100 6.66 21.71 5.83
CA LEU A 100 6.04 23.01 6.08
C LEU A 100 4.80 22.95 6.97
N LYS A 101 4.27 21.74 7.26
CA LYS A 101 3.05 21.51 8.05
C LYS A 101 1.91 22.47 7.67
N PRO A 102 1.45 22.47 6.41
CA PRO A 102 0.41 23.38 5.95
C PRO A 102 -0.94 23.10 6.62
N GLU A 103 -1.80 24.11 6.70
CA GLU A 103 -3.19 23.92 7.19
C GLU A 103 -4.00 23.03 6.23
N LEU A 104 -3.76 23.16 4.92
CA LEU A 104 -4.38 22.39 3.85
C LEU A 104 -3.32 21.77 2.93
N LEU A 105 -3.37 20.45 2.78
CA LEU A 105 -2.52 19.66 1.91
C LEU A 105 -3.38 19.04 0.80
N LEU A 106 -3.01 19.31 -0.45
CA LEU A 106 -3.60 18.70 -1.64
C LEU A 106 -2.58 17.72 -2.23
N LEU A 107 -2.94 16.45 -2.36
CA LEU A 107 -2.08 15.40 -2.89
C LEU A 107 -2.75 14.78 -4.11
N ASP A 108 -2.07 14.86 -5.26
CA ASP A 108 -2.53 14.23 -6.51
C ASP A 108 -1.68 12.99 -6.80
N GLU A 109 -2.29 11.80 -6.68
CA GLU A 109 -1.68 10.47 -6.80
C GLU A 109 -0.31 10.34 -6.12
N PRO A 110 -0.19 10.57 -4.79
CA PRO A 110 1.12 10.62 -4.13
C PRO A 110 1.82 9.26 -4.08
N THR A 111 1.10 8.15 -4.21
CA THR A 111 1.64 6.78 -4.06
C THR A 111 2.35 6.25 -5.29
N ASN A 112 2.06 6.76 -6.49
CA ASN A 112 2.67 6.20 -7.72
C ASN A 112 4.20 6.26 -7.64
N HIS A 113 4.86 5.19 -8.06
CA HIS A 113 6.32 5.04 -8.08
C HIS A 113 7.01 5.09 -6.70
N LEU A 114 6.27 5.03 -5.59
CA LEU A 114 6.84 4.87 -4.25
C LEU A 114 6.95 3.41 -3.86
N ASP A 115 7.98 3.07 -3.10
CA ASP A 115 8.11 1.76 -2.48
C ASP A 115 7.12 1.55 -1.35
N ILE A 116 6.81 0.28 -1.08
CA ILE A 116 5.81 -0.13 -0.09
C ILE A 116 6.13 0.44 1.31
N LYS A 117 7.41 0.47 1.71
CA LYS A 117 7.82 1.02 3.02
C LYS A 117 7.53 2.52 3.10
N THR A 118 7.85 3.25 2.03
CA THR A 118 7.58 4.69 1.94
C THR A 118 6.08 4.99 1.94
N ILE A 119 5.27 4.19 1.25
CA ILE A 119 3.79 4.30 1.30
C ILE A 119 3.29 4.10 2.73
N GLU A 120 3.85 3.13 3.47
CA GLU A 120 3.49 2.80 4.87
C GLU A 120 3.83 3.95 5.81
N TYR A 121 4.99 4.57 5.59
CA TYR A 121 5.39 5.76 6.32
C TYR A 121 4.46 6.93 6.03
N LEU A 122 4.17 7.20 4.76
CA LEU A 122 3.27 8.29 4.35
C LEU A 122 1.87 8.10 4.95
N GLU A 123 1.33 6.88 4.89
CA GLU A 123 0.05 6.53 5.49
C GLU A 123 0.01 6.83 6.99
N ASN A 124 1.01 6.35 7.74
CA ASN A 124 1.11 6.59 9.18
C ASN A 124 1.28 8.08 9.52
N TYR A 125 2.07 8.81 8.71
CA TYR A 125 2.27 10.24 8.87
C TYR A 125 0.97 11.02 8.65
N LEU A 126 0.25 10.73 7.56
CA LEU A 126 -1.02 11.39 7.24
C LEU A 126 -2.07 11.10 8.32
N LYS A 127 -2.13 9.86 8.82
CA LYS A 127 -3.04 9.45 9.90
C LYS A 127 -2.74 10.13 11.24
N ALA A 128 -1.47 10.36 11.56
CA ALA A 128 -1.06 11.04 12.78
C ALA A 128 -1.21 12.57 12.70
N SER A 129 -1.31 13.12 11.49
CA SER A 129 -1.37 14.56 11.27
C SER A 129 -2.74 15.14 11.57
N SER A 130 -2.76 16.38 12.10
CA SER A 130 -3.99 17.15 12.34
C SER A 130 -4.34 18.11 11.19
N MET A 131 -3.77 17.89 10.00
CA MET A 131 -3.90 18.78 8.85
C MET A 131 -5.19 18.47 8.07
N ALA A 132 -5.76 19.46 7.38
CA ALA A 132 -6.79 19.17 6.38
C ALA A 132 -6.13 18.59 5.13
N ILE A 133 -6.54 17.39 4.73
CA ILE A 133 -5.95 16.66 3.59
C ILE A 133 -7.04 16.40 2.56
N ILE A 134 -6.73 16.73 1.30
CA ILE A 134 -7.48 16.26 0.13
C ILE A 134 -6.50 15.43 -0.68
N ILE A 135 -6.83 14.15 -0.88
CA ILE A 135 -6.00 13.21 -1.61
C ILE A 135 -6.81 12.62 -2.77
N VAL A 136 -6.22 12.65 -3.96
CA VAL A 136 -6.63 11.85 -5.10
C VAL A 136 -5.69 10.66 -5.13
N THR A 137 -6.21 9.45 -4.92
CA THR A 137 -5.39 8.25 -5.03
C THR A 137 -6.23 7.04 -5.43
N HIS A 138 -5.61 6.10 -6.13
CA HIS A 138 -6.14 4.76 -6.35
C HIS A 138 -5.79 3.75 -5.23
N ASP A 139 -4.93 4.12 -4.27
CA ASP A 139 -4.50 3.24 -3.18
C ASP A 139 -5.62 3.01 -2.15
N ARG A 140 -6.19 1.80 -2.17
CA ARG A 140 -7.31 1.41 -1.29
C ARG A 140 -6.94 1.44 0.20
N TYR A 141 -5.68 1.19 0.57
CA TYR A 141 -5.25 1.22 1.97
C TYR A 141 -5.27 2.64 2.53
N ILE A 142 -4.68 3.60 1.79
CA ILE A 142 -4.70 5.01 2.21
C ILE A 142 -6.13 5.55 2.26
N LEU A 143 -6.96 5.23 1.26
CA LEU A 143 -8.37 5.64 1.25
C LEU A 143 -9.14 5.08 2.45
N ASN A 144 -8.82 3.86 2.92
CA ASN A 144 -9.50 3.26 4.05
C ASN A 144 -8.98 3.76 5.40
N SER A 145 -7.67 3.98 5.54
CA SER A 145 -7.03 4.27 6.82
C SER A 145 -6.92 5.77 7.15
N VAL A 146 -6.82 6.63 6.13
CA VAL A 146 -6.62 8.09 6.28
C VAL A 146 -7.91 8.87 6.02
N CYS A 147 -8.68 8.51 4.99
CA CYS A 147 -9.82 9.32 4.57
C CYS A 147 -11.05 9.12 5.46
N THR A 148 -11.67 10.23 5.87
CA THR A 148 -12.92 10.24 6.65
C THR A 148 -14.16 10.47 5.78
N THR A 149 -13.97 11.00 4.58
CA THR A 149 -15.03 11.27 3.60
C THR A 149 -14.48 10.94 2.22
N ILE A 150 -15.25 10.20 1.43
CA ILE A 150 -14.95 9.86 0.05
C ILE A 150 -15.78 10.75 -0.88
N TRP A 151 -15.12 11.34 -1.87
CA TRP A 151 -15.73 12.12 -2.93
C TRP A 151 -15.61 11.35 -4.24
N GLU A 152 -16.74 10.97 -4.82
CA GLU A 152 -16.81 10.26 -6.10
C GLU A 152 -17.24 11.22 -7.20
N LEU A 153 -16.49 11.25 -8.29
CA LEU A 153 -16.82 11.98 -9.51
C LEU A 153 -17.19 10.97 -10.60
N ASP A 154 -18.47 10.86 -10.94
CA ASP A 154 -18.96 9.98 -12.00
C ASP A 154 -19.84 10.77 -12.98
N ARG A 155 -19.53 10.72 -14.28
CA ARG A 155 -20.26 11.43 -15.37
C ARG A 155 -20.56 12.91 -15.08
N ALA A 156 -19.56 13.62 -14.56
CA ALA A 156 -19.67 15.03 -14.13
C ALA A 156 -20.66 15.28 -12.96
N HIS A 157 -21.13 14.23 -12.29
CA HIS A 157 -21.83 14.30 -11.02
C HIS A 157 -20.86 14.04 -9.87
N PHE A 158 -21.06 14.78 -8.79
CA PHE A 158 -20.24 14.71 -7.60
C PHE A 158 -21.04 14.13 -6.44
N TYR A 159 -20.57 13.02 -5.90
CA TYR A 159 -21.20 12.33 -4.78
C TYR A 159 -20.29 12.38 -3.56
N ARG A 160 -20.85 12.82 -2.43
CA ARG A 160 -20.14 12.86 -1.15
C ARG A 160 -20.62 11.74 -0.26
N HIS A 161 -19.69 10.90 0.17
CA HIS A 161 -19.94 9.76 1.04
C HIS A 161 -19.17 9.92 2.35
N PRO A 162 -19.85 10.18 3.48
CA PRO A 162 -19.18 10.16 4.77
C PRO A 162 -18.87 8.72 5.20
N GLY A 163 -17.66 8.48 5.70
CA GLY A 163 -17.20 7.16 6.15
C GLY A 163 -15.93 6.71 5.45
N SER A 164 -15.48 5.50 5.80
CA SER A 164 -14.33 4.84 5.22
C SER A 164 -14.61 4.38 3.78
N TYR A 165 -13.55 4.01 3.06
CA TYR A 165 -13.63 3.49 1.71
C TYR A 165 -14.49 2.22 1.59
N GLU A 166 -14.40 1.30 2.54
CA GLU A 166 -15.27 0.11 2.60
C GLU A 166 -16.76 0.47 2.64
N SER A 167 -17.14 1.44 3.48
CA SER A 167 -18.53 1.91 3.58
C SER A 167 -19.02 2.62 2.31
N TYR A 168 -18.10 3.13 1.48
CA TYR A 168 -18.42 3.67 0.17
C TYR A 168 -18.69 2.55 -0.85
N LEU A 169 -17.87 1.49 -0.85
CA LEU A 169 -18.06 0.33 -1.75
C LEU A 169 -19.42 -0.32 -1.56
N GLU A 170 -19.83 -0.57 -0.31
CA GLU A 170 -21.16 -1.13 -0.01
C GLU A 170 -22.29 -0.25 -0.54
N ARG A 171 -22.23 1.07 -0.29
CA ARG A 171 -23.26 2.01 -0.77
C ARG A 171 -23.26 2.16 -2.29
N ARG A 172 -22.08 2.08 -2.93
CA ARG A 172 -21.95 2.07 -4.39
C ARG A 172 -22.63 0.84 -4.97
N GLU A 173 -22.40 -0.34 -4.39
CA GLU A 173 -23.02 -1.59 -4.82
C GLU A 173 -24.54 -1.57 -4.64
N GLU A 174 -25.04 -1.09 -3.50
CA GLU A 174 -26.47 -0.88 -3.27
C GLU A 174 -27.08 0.07 -4.32
N ARG A 175 -26.41 1.18 -4.62
CA ARG A 175 -26.84 2.14 -5.65
C ARG A 175 -26.91 1.48 -7.02
N LEU A 176 -25.88 0.72 -7.41
CA LEU A 176 -25.85 0.00 -8.69
C LEU A 176 -26.98 -1.04 -8.77
N LYS A 177 -27.23 -1.81 -7.71
CA LYS A 177 -28.37 -2.75 -7.63
C LYS A 177 -29.72 -2.04 -7.74
N MET A 178 -29.85 -0.84 -7.17
CA MET A 178 -31.07 -0.04 -7.28
C MET A 178 -31.27 0.48 -8.71
N LEU A 179 -30.20 0.97 -9.34
CA LEU A 179 -30.22 1.41 -10.75
C LEU A 179 -30.53 0.25 -11.70
N GLU A 180 -29.97 -0.95 -11.47
CA GLU A 180 -30.24 -2.14 -12.27
C GLU A 180 -31.71 -2.58 -12.14
N LYS A 181 -32.25 -2.61 -10.91
CA LYS A 181 -33.69 -2.89 -10.68
C LYS A 181 -34.59 -1.87 -11.38
N GLU A 182 -34.20 -0.60 -11.37
CA GLU A 182 -34.93 0.46 -12.06
C GLU A 182 -34.86 0.27 -13.58
N GLN A 183 -33.69 -0.05 -14.13
CA GLN A 183 -33.53 -0.38 -15.54
C GLN A 183 -34.36 -1.61 -15.96
N ASP A 184 -34.38 -2.67 -15.16
CA ASP A 184 -35.16 -3.87 -15.45
C ASP A 184 -36.66 -3.59 -15.39
N ARG A 185 -37.10 -2.77 -14.43
CA ARG A 185 -38.48 -2.26 -14.39
C ARG A 185 -38.79 -1.48 -15.66
N LEU A 186 -37.92 -0.58 -16.09
CA LEU A 186 -38.09 0.19 -17.33
C LEU A 186 -38.11 -0.71 -18.57
N LYS A 187 -37.20 -1.69 -18.69
CA LYS A 187 -37.18 -2.69 -19.78
C LYS A 187 -38.48 -3.50 -19.82
N SER A 188 -39.00 -3.92 -18.66
CA SER A 188 -40.24 -4.68 -18.59
C SER A 188 -41.47 -3.84 -18.98
N ILE A 189 -41.50 -2.55 -18.61
CA ILE A 189 -42.51 -1.59 -19.08
C ILE A 189 -42.38 -1.39 -20.59
N LEU A 190 -41.17 -1.16 -21.09
CA LEU A 190 -40.90 -0.97 -22.52
C LEU A 190 -41.34 -2.18 -23.35
N ARG A 191 -41.04 -3.41 -22.91
CA ARG A 191 -41.53 -4.63 -23.59
C ARG A 191 -43.06 -4.65 -23.70
N ARG A 192 -43.78 -4.31 -22.62
CA ARG A 192 -45.25 -4.26 -22.63
C ARG A 192 -45.77 -3.19 -23.60
N GLU A 193 -45.13 -2.03 -23.62
CA GLU A 193 -45.49 -0.92 -24.50
C GLU A 193 -45.20 -1.22 -25.99
N LEU A 194 -44.08 -1.90 -26.29
CA LEU A 194 -43.75 -2.37 -27.64
C LEU A 194 -44.75 -3.43 -28.14
N ILE A 195 -45.18 -4.35 -27.26
CA ILE A 195 -46.24 -5.33 -27.59
C ILE A 195 -47.57 -4.60 -27.88
N TRP A 196 -47.89 -3.54 -27.15
CA TRP A 196 -49.09 -2.72 -27.42
C TRP A 196 -48.99 -1.98 -28.76
N LEU A 197 -47.84 -1.38 -29.06
CA LEU A 197 -47.55 -0.77 -30.37
C LEU A 197 -47.70 -1.78 -31.52
N ALA A 198 -47.17 -2.99 -31.36
CA ALA A 198 -47.24 -4.05 -32.36
C ALA A 198 -48.66 -4.57 -32.61
N ARG A 199 -49.52 -4.57 -31.57
CA ARG A 199 -50.95 -4.91 -31.69
C ARG A 199 -51.78 -3.81 -32.37
N GLY A 200 -51.26 -2.59 -32.43
CA GLY A 200 -51.90 -1.43 -33.04
C GLY A 200 -53.01 -0.82 -32.16
N PRO A 201 -53.04 0.52 -31.98
CA PRO A 201 -54.10 1.18 -31.22
C PRO A 201 -55.45 1.08 -31.95
N GLN A 202 -56.50 0.61 -31.26
CA GLN A 202 -57.83 0.39 -31.82
C GLN A 202 -58.64 1.67 -32.05
N ALA A 203 -58.21 2.82 -31.52
CA ALA A 203 -58.86 4.11 -31.73
C ALA A 203 -57.81 5.20 -32.05
N ARG A 204 -58.11 6.11 -32.97
CA ARG A 204 -57.26 7.26 -33.31
C ARG A 204 -57.57 8.43 -32.37
N THR A 205 -57.12 8.40 -31.12
CA THR A 205 -57.30 9.53 -30.19
C THR A 205 -55.97 10.22 -29.85
N GLY A 206 -56.01 11.49 -29.43
CA GLY A 206 -54.81 12.27 -29.10
C GLY A 206 -53.96 11.70 -27.95
N LYS A 207 -54.55 10.85 -27.08
CA LYS A 207 -53.83 10.14 -26.00
C LYS A 207 -52.86 9.09 -26.55
N ASP A 208 -53.15 8.50 -27.71
CA ASP A 208 -52.31 7.48 -28.33
C ASP A 208 -51.06 8.09 -28.98
N LYS A 209 -51.11 9.37 -29.40
CA LYS A 209 -49.95 10.09 -29.93
C LYS A 209 -48.91 10.38 -28.84
N ASN A 210 -49.34 10.94 -27.70
CA ASN A 210 -48.47 11.18 -26.55
C ASN A 210 -47.84 9.89 -25.99
N ARG A 211 -48.55 8.75 -26.11
CA ARG A 211 -48.03 7.45 -25.69
C ARG A 211 -46.96 6.94 -26.64
N LYS A 212 -47.15 7.09 -27.96
CA LYS A 212 -46.12 6.77 -28.97
C LYS A 212 -44.86 7.62 -28.80
N ASP A 213 -45.03 8.93 -28.60
CA ASP A 213 -43.91 9.86 -28.42
C ASP A 213 -43.08 9.50 -27.16
N ARG A 214 -43.73 9.07 -26.07
CA ARG A 214 -43.02 8.56 -24.87
C ARG A 214 -42.26 7.26 -25.13
N ILE A 215 -42.83 6.35 -25.92
CA ILE A 215 -42.14 5.08 -26.24
C ILE A 215 -40.93 5.36 -27.13
N GLU A 216 -41.06 6.26 -28.11
CA GLU A 216 -39.93 6.69 -28.94
C GLU A 216 -38.82 7.37 -28.13
N GLN A 217 -39.18 8.21 -27.14
CA GLN A 217 -38.22 8.79 -26.19
C GLN A 217 -37.50 7.72 -25.36
N MET A 218 -38.26 6.79 -24.75
CA MET A 218 -37.67 5.69 -23.95
C MET A 218 -36.78 4.75 -24.77
N VAL A 219 -37.09 4.53 -26.05
CA VAL A 219 -36.25 3.76 -26.98
C VAL A 219 -34.98 4.53 -27.34
N SER A 220 -35.06 5.85 -27.52
CA SER A 220 -33.90 6.68 -27.85
C SER A 220 -32.89 6.77 -26.70
N GLU A 221 -33.35 6.75 -25.44
CA GLU A 221 -32.50 6.74 -24.25
C GLU A 221 -31.83 5.37 -23.98
N GLN A 222 -32.42 4.27 -24.45
CA GLN A 222 -31.88 2.91 -24.25
C GLN A 222 -30.90 2.43 -25.34
N LYS A 223 -30.74 3.14 -26.46
CA LYS A 223 -29.89 2.70 -27.58
C LYS A 223 -28.38 2.64 -27.30
N ASN A 224 -27.93 3.01 -26.10
CA ASN A 224 -26.52 2.91 -25.68
C ASN A 224 -26.20 1.73 -24.73
N VAL A 225 -27.14 0.82 -24.48
CA VAL A 225 -26.90 -0.32 -23.57
C VAL A 225 -27.52 -1.60 -24.13
N GLN A 226 -26.97 -2.10 -25.24
CA GLN A 226 -27.24 -3.47 -25.69
C GLN A 226 -25.97 -4.05 -26.31
N ASP A 227 -25.29 -4.93 -25.56
CA ASP A 227 -24.76 -6.19 -26.08
C ASP A 227 -24.19 -7.05 -24.95
N ILE A 228 -25.02 -7.94 -24.39
CA ILE A 228 -24.52 -9.15 -23.73
C ILE A 228 -25.42 -10.31 -24.12
N ALA A 229 -25.06 -10.96 -25.23
CA ALA A 229 -25.55 -12.27 -25.58
C ALA A 229 -24.81 -13.33 -24.76
N GLN A 230 -25.58 -14.13 -24.02
CA GLN A 230 -25.16 -15.41 -23.48
C GLN A 230 -24.84 -16.35 -24.65
N THR A 231 -23.60 -16.84 -24.72
CA THR A 231 -23.27 -17.96 -25.60
C THR A 231 -22.54 -19.02 -24.79
N ALA A 232 -23.06 -20.25 -24.86
CA ALA A 232 -22.59 -21.41 -24.15
C ALA A 232 -21.27 -21.95 -24.71
N PHE A 233 -20.54 -22.58 -23.81
CA PHE A 233 -19.12 -22.92 -23.85
C PHE A 233 -18.79 -24.15 -24.70
N GLN A 234 -17.64 -24.10 -25.37
CA GLN A 234 -16.79 -25.26 -25.66
C GLN A 234 -15.35 -24.93 -25.28
N SER A 235 -14.74 -25.77 -24.43
CA SER A 235 -13.39 -25.63 -23.93
C SER A 235 -12.36 -26.10 -24.97
N TYR A 236 -11.50 -25.19 -25.40
CA TYR A 236 -10.26 -25.51 -26.12
C TYR A 236 -9.08 -25.03 -25.26
N GLU A 237 -8.62 -25.90 -24.37
CA GLU A 237 -7.43 -25.63 -23.56
C GLU A 237 -6.16 -25.98 -24.33
N ARG A 238 -5.20 -25.06 -24.42
CA ARG A 238 -3.82 -25.42 -24.76
C ARG A 238 -3.20 -26.11 -23.55
N ARG A 239 -2.93 -27.41 -23.67
CA ARG A 239 -2.32 -28.23 -22.60
C ARG A 239 -0.93 -27.69 -22.25
N LEU A 240 -0.76 -27.19 -21.03
CA LEU A 240 0.55 -26.90 -20.43
C LEU A 240 1.31 -28.22 -20.21
N GLY A 241 2.58 -28.26 -20.63
CA GLY A 241 3.50 -29.35 -20.33
C GLY A 241 3.87 -29.38 -18.84
N LYS A 242 4.42 -30.51 -18.37
CA LYS A 242 4.80 -30.71 -16.96
C LYS A 242 5.96 -29.83 -16.47
N LYS A 243 6.77 -29.26 -17.36
CA LYS A 243 7.91 -28.39 -17.06
C LYS A 243 7.72 -27.04 -17.76
N ILE A 244 7.73 -25.94 -16.99
CA ILE A 244 7.37 -24.59 -17.50
C ILE A 244 8.58 -23.65 -17.43
N LEU A 245 9.13 -23.44 -16.23
CA LEU A 245 10.34 -22.65 -16.00
C LEU A 245 10.98 -23.09 -14.68
N SER A 246 12.30 -23.27 -14.66
CA SER A 246 13.07 -23.40 -13.42
C SER A 246 14.32 -22.54 -13.43
N LEU A 247 14.54 -21.85 -12.32
CA LEU A 247 15.73 -21.06 -12.02
C LEU A 247 16.61 -21.87 -11.09
N GLU A 248 17.88 -22.05 -11.44
CA GLU A 248 18.85 -22.82 -10.68
C GLU A 248 20.04 -21.92 -10.32
N GLU A 249 20.19 -21.62 -9.03
CA GLU A 249 21.29 -20.85 -8.43
C GLU A 249 21.60 -19.53 -9.15
N ILE A 250 20.57 -18.82 -9.60
CA ILE A 250 20.75 -17.58 -10.34
C ILE A 250 21.32 -16.49 -9.43
N SER A 251 22.37 -15.83 -9.91
CA SER A 251 22.99 -14.69 -9.23
C SER A 251 23.20 -13.54 -10.19
N LYS A 252 23.02 -12.31 -9.69
CA LYS A 252 23.22 -11.09 -10.47
C LYS A 252 23.83 -9.97 -9.63
N SER A 253 24.81 -9.30 -10.21
CA SER A 253 25.49 -8.13 -9.66
C SER A 253 25.71 -7.06 -10.71
N PHE A 254 25.62 -5.79 -10.30
CA PHE A 254 26.05 -4.65 -11.10
C PHE A 254 27.17 -3.92 -10.34
N ASP A 255 28.34 -3.83 -10.95
CA ASP A 255 29.56 -3.30 -10.34
C ASP A 255 29.86 -4.00 -9.00
N GLU A 256 29.91 -3.26 -7.88
CA GLU A 256 30.10 -3.80 -6.53
C GLU A 256 28.77 -4.20 -5.84
N ARG A 257 27.63 -4.01 -6.51
CA ARG A 257 26.29 -4.20 -5.92
C ARG A 257 25.73 -5.56 -6.29
N VAL A 258 25.59 -6.44 -5.29
CA VAL A 258 24.89 -7.71 -5.44
C VAL A 258 23.39 -7.47 -5.33
N LEU A 259 22.63 -7.77 -6.40
CA LEU A 259 21.17 -7.66 -6.40
C LEU A 259 20.54 -8.89 -5.77
N PHE A 260 20.92 -10.07 -6.27
CA PHE A 260 20.50 -11.34 -5.71
C PHE A 260 21.54 -12.43 -5.91
N LYS A 261 21.58 -13.39 -4.98
CA LYS A 261 22.55 -14.48 -4.96
C LYS A 261 21.90 -15.83 -4.68
N ASP A 262 22.35 -16.85 -5.42
CA ASP A 262 22.00 -18.28 -5.28
C ASP A 262 20.48 -18.54 -5.25
N PHE A 263 19.70 -17.76 -6.02
CA PHE A 263 18.25 -17.91 -6.04
C PHE A 263 17.83 -19.10 -6.92
N SER A 264 17.04 -20.00 -6.34
CA SER A 264 16.50 -21.17 -7.05
C SER A 264 15.00 -21.26 -6.86
N TYR A 265 14.25 -21.39 -7.95
CA TYR A 265 12.80 -21.55 -7.91
C TYR A 265 12.28 -22.33 -9.11
N ALA A 266 11.44 -23.33 -8.86
CA ALA A 266 10.78 -24.11 -9.91
C ALA A 266 9.30 -23.73 -9.97
N PHE A 267 8.90 -23.08 -11.06
CA PHE A 267 7.54 -22.60 -11.25
C PHE A 267 6.57 -23.75 -11.54
N LYS A 268 5.42 -23.74 -10.87
CA LYS A 268 4.35 -24.71 -11.05
C LYS A 268 3.16 -24.06 -11.76
N LYS A 269 2.35 -24.89 -12.42
CA LYS A 269 1.12 -24.41 -13.08
C LYS A 269 0.19 -23.78 -12.04
N GLY A 270 -0.27 -22.57 -12.31
CA GLY A 270 -1.16 -21.81 -11.42
C GLY A 270 -0.43 -20.98 -10.37
N ASP A 271 0.91 -20.94 -10.38
CA ASP A 271 1.67 -20.06 -9.49
C ASP A 271 1.29 -18.60 -9.75
N LYS A 272 0.87 -17.90 -8.70
CA LYS A 272 0.62 -16.45 -8.69
C LYS A 272 1.54 -15.81 -7.68
N ILE A 273 2.58 -15.17 -8.17
CA ILE A 273 3.73 -14.74 -7.39
C ILE A 273 3.82 -13.22 -7.42
N GLY A 274 3.80 -12.61 -6.24
CA GLY A 274 4.13 -11.19 -6.08
C GLY A 274 5.61 -11.00 -5.81
N ILE A 275 6.22 -9.97 -6.37
CA ILE A 275 7.59 -9.57 -6.08
C ILE A 275 7.53 -8.24 -5.34
N ILE A 276 8.04 -8.23 -4.11
CA ILE A 276 8.13 -7.04 -3.28
C ILE A 276 9.58 -6.74 -2.91
N GLY A 277 9.90 -5.45 -2.82
CA GLY A 277 11.24 -4.97 -2.55
C GLY A 277 11.33 -3.47 -2.76
N ASP A 278 12.35 -2.85 -2.16
CA ASP A 278 12.61 -1.42 -2.29
C ASP A 278 13.00 -1.05 -3.72
N ASN A 279 12.89 0.23 -4.06
CA ASN A 279 13.36 0.72 -5.35
C ASN A 279 14.86 0.47 -5.50
N GLY A 280 15.28 -0.10 -6.63
CA GLY A 280 16.67 -0.48 -6.87
C GLY A 280 17.09 -1.85 -6.31
N SER A 281 16.17 -2.62 -5.72
CA SER A 281 16.45 -3.98 -5.24
C SER A 281 16.69 -5.03 -6.34
N GLY A 282 16.44 -4.68 -7.62
CA GLY A 282 16.65 -5.59 -8.75
C GLY A 282 15.39 -6.31 -9.25
N LYS A 283 14.18 -5.84 -8.90
CA LYS A 283 12.90 -6.43 -9.33
C LYS A 283 12.79 -6.55 -10.85
N SER A 284 12.94 -5.44 -11.59
CA SER A 284 12.88 -5.45 -13.05
C SER A 284 14.03 -6.27 -13.66
N THR A 285 15.23 -6.23 -13.09
CA THR A 285 16.36 -7.09 -13.50
C THR A 285 16.03 -8.58 -13.36
N LEU A 286 15.34 -9.00 -12.30
CA LEU A 286 14.88 -10.37 -12.14
C LEU A 286 13.87 -10.75 -13.24
N LEU A 287 12.96 -9.84 -13.59
CA LEU A 287 12.02 -10.04 -14.70
C LEU A 287 12.73 -10.16 -16.06
N ASP A 288 13.73 -9.30 -16.31
CA ASP A 288 14.54 -9.30 -17.53
C ASP A 288 15.35 -10.60 -17.67
N ILE A 289 15.84 -11.13 -16.55
CA ILE A 289 16.54 -12.43 -16.51
C ILE A 289 15.57 -13.58 -16.79
N ILE A 290 14.36 -13.57 -16.19
CA ILE A 290 13.34 -14.60 -16.43
C ILE A 290 12.87 -14.62 -17.89
N THR A 291 12.73 -13.44 -18.50
CA THR A 291 12.30 -13.30 -19.90
C THR A 291 13.44 -13.47 -20.91
N GLY A 292 14.70 -13.47 -20.45
CA GLY A 292 15.88 -13.64 -21.28
C GLY A 292 16.37 -12.36 -21.97
N TYR A 293 15.86 -11.17 -21.60
CA TYR A 293 16.43 -9.89 -22.03
C TYR A 293 17.81 -9.65 -21.43
N GLU A 294 18.03 -10.15 -20.21
CA GLU A 294 19.32 -10.09 -19.55
C GLU A 294 19.80 -11.50 -19.15
N LYS A 295 21.13 -11.70 -19.11
CA LYS A 295 21.73 -12.96 -18.66
C LYS A 295 22.09 -12.88 -17.18
N PRO A 296 21.87 -13.96 -16.41
CA PRO A 296 22.40 -14.05 -15.07
C PRO A 296 23.93 -14.16 -15.11
N ASP A 297 24.61 -13.72 -14.05
CA ASP A 297 26.07 -13.81 -13.96
C ASP A 297 26.50 -15.24 -13.60
N ASN A 298 25.72 -15.93 -12.77
CA ASN A 298 25.85 -17.35 -12.43
C ASN A 298 24.48 -18.03 -12.40
N GLY A 299 24.48 -19.36 -12.48
CA GLY A 299 23.27 -20.17 -12.48
C GLY A 299 22.75 -20.49 -13.89
N ASN A 300 21.63 -21.20 -13.95
CA ASN A 300 21.01 -21.60 -15.21
C ASN A 300 19.49 -21.37 -15.20
N ILE A 301 18.95 -21.11 -16.38
CA ILE A 301 17.52 -20.90 -16.60
C ILE A 301 17.04 -21.98 -17.56
N ASP A 302 16.22 -22.90 -17.07
CA ASP A 302 15.68 -23.99 -17.85
C ASP A 302 14.21 -23.69 -18.23
N LEU A 303 14.05 -23.29 -19.49
CA LEU A 303 12.79 -22.86 -20.09
C LEU A 303 12.08 -24.04 -20.77
N GLY A 304 10.80 -24.23 -20.42
CA GLY A 304 9.93 -25.18 -21.11
C GLY A 304 9.70 -24.78 -22.57
N ILE A 305 9.74 -25.77 -23.48
CA ILE A 305 9.65 -25.57 -24.93
C ILE A 305 8.35 -24.85 -25.36
N ASN A 306 7.26 -25.02 -24.59
CA ASN A 306 5.95 -24.44 -24.90
C ASN A 306 5.66 -23.16 -24.11
N THR A 307 6.63 -22.55 -23.44
CA THR A 307 6.43 -21.33 -22.64
C THR A 307 6.34 -20.11 -23.55
N CYS A 308 5.26 -19.33 -23.40
CA CYS A 308 4.95 -18.10 -24.12
C CYS A 308 4.75 -16.98 -23.11
N PHE A 309 5.67 -16.02 -23.11
CA PHE A 309 5.67 -14.90 -22.19
C PHE A 309 4.77 -13.76 -22.68
N GLY A 310 3.89 -13.28 -21.80
CA GLY A 310 3.27 -11.97 -21.91
C GLY A 310 3.96 -11.03 -20.93
N TYR A 311 4.80 -10.12 -21.43
CA TYR A 311 5.52 -9.17 -20.58
C TYR A 311 4.98 -7.75 -20.76
N TYR A 312 4.48 -7.19 -19.65
CA TYR A 312 4.12 -5.79 -19.49
C TYR A 312 5.25 -5.09 -18.71
N ASP A 313 6.01 -4.25 -19.40
CA ASP A 313 7.15 -3.50 -18.85
C ASP A 313 6.76 -2.08 -18.43
N GLN A 314 7.39 -1.58 -17.37
CA GLN A 314 7.15 -0.23 -16.83
C GLN A 314 7.49 0.89 -17.83
N LEU A 315 8.50 0.65 -18.67
CA LEU A 315 8.98 1.61 -19.67
C LEU A 315 7.97 1.84 -20.80
N GLY A 316 6.95 0.98 -20.93
CA GLY A 316 5.83 1.13 -21.86
C GLY A 316 6.30 1.47 -23.26
N ARG A 317 6.55 0.46 -24.11
CA ARG A 317 6.91 0.73 -25.51
C ARG A 317 5.84 1.60 -26.14
N ASP A 318 6.23 2.80 -26.59
CA ASP A 318 5.31 3.73 -27.23
C ASP A 318 4.62 3.01 -28.39
N LEU A 319 3.30 2.82 -28.25
CA LEU A 319 2.45 2.28 -29.28
C LEU A 319 2.24 3.36 -30.34
N LEU A 320 3.27 3.62 -31.14
CA LEU A 320 3.18 4.52 -32.29
C LEU A 320 2.59 3.75 -33.46
N SER A 321 1.26 3.73 -33.53
CA SER A 321 0.53 3.20 -34.66
C SER A 321 -0.50 4.20 -35.14
N GLU A 322 -0.63 4.32 -36.45
CA GLU A 322 -1.73 5.07 -37.09
C GLU A 322 -3.03 4.24 -37.15
N LYS A 323 -2.96 2.96 -36.79
CA LYS A 323 -4.12 2.05 -36.76
C LYS A 323 -5.12 2.46 -35.69
N THR A 324 -6.37 2.04 -35.89
CA THR A 324 -7.40 2.17 -34.86
C THR A 324 -7.18 1.16 -33.73
N VAL A 325 -7.72 1.45 -32.54
CA VAL A 325 -7.63 0.59 -31.36
C VAL A 325 -8.06 -0.84 -31.68
N LEU A 326 -9.22 -1.02 -32.31
CA LEU A 326 -9.78 -2.34 -32.59
C LEU A 326 -8.98 -3.10 -33.66
N GLU A 327 -8.50 -2.41 -34.70
CA GLU A 327 -7.67 -3.03 -35.74
C GLU A 327 -6.35 -3.55 -35.17
N PHE A 328 -5.67 -2.73 -34.36
CA PHE A 328 -4.42 -3.11 -33.71
C PHE A 328 -4.57 -4.35 -32.84
N ILE A 329 -5.66 -4.44 -32.08
CA ILE A 329 -5.97 -5.57 -31.21
C ILE A 329 -6.35 -6.81 -32.02
N ASN A 330 -7.16 -6.67 -33.07
CA ASN A 330 -7.52 -7.79 -33.95
C ASN A 330 -6.34 -8.39 -34.70
N ASP A 331 -5.32 -7.58 -35.01
CA ASP A 331 -4.07 -8.05 -35.63
C ASP A 331 -3.27 -8.98 -34.69
N ILE A 332 -3.38 -8.76 -33.38
CA ILE A 332 -2.67 -9.57 -32.37
C ILE A 332 -3.48 -10.83 -32.03
N GLY A 333 -4.79 -10.67 -31.81
CA GLY A 333 -5.66 -11.79 -31.49
C GLY A 333 -7.14 -11.39 -31.46
N GLN A 334 -7.98 -12.28 -31.99
CA GLN A 334 -9.41 -12.02 -32.13
C GLN A 334 -10.23 -12.45 -30.91
N ASN A 335 -9.72 -13.39 -30.12
CA ASN A 335 -10.43 -13.98 -28.99
C ASN A 335 -9.50 -14.19 -27.79
N VAL A 336 -10.05 -13.96 -26.58
CA VAL A 336 -9.35 -14.12 -25.29
C VAL A 336 -10.20 -14.94 -24.35
N TYR A 337 -9.56 -15.74 -23.50
CA TYR A 337 -10.24 -16.39 -22.39
C TYR A 337 -10.28 -15.47 -21.16
N PHE A 338 -11.48 -15.17 -20.67
CA PHE A 338 -11.72 -14.37 -19.45
C PHE A 338 -12.86 -15.02 -18.66
N GLY A 339 -12.67 -15.26 -17.35
CA GLY A 339 -13.72 -15.88 -16.51
C GLY A 339 -14.16 -17.27 -16.98
N GLY A 340 -13.28 -18.00 -17.67
CA GLY A 340 -13.59 -19.29 -18.29
C GLY A 340 -14.35 -19.21 -19.63
N ALA A 341 -14.74 -18.02 -20.10
CA ALA A 341 -15.45 -17.79 -21.35
C ALA A 341 -14.53 -17.26 -22.45
N LEU A 342 -14.83 -17.61 -23.70
CA LEU A 342 -14.18 -17.00 -24.86
C LEU A 342 -14.87 -15.67 -25.17
N ILE A 343 -14.13 -14.58 -25.06
CA ILE A 343 -14.60 -13.21 -25.29
C ILE A 343 -13.93 -12.66 -26.55
N SER A 344 -14.69 -11.91 -27.35
CA SER A 344 -14.16 -11.22 -28.53
C SER A 344 -13.26 -10.04 -28.13
N SER A 345 -12.32 -9.69 -29.00
CA SER A 345 -11.45 -8.52 -28.86
C SER A 345 -12.19 -7.22 -28.53
N ALA A 346 -13.34 -6.97 -29.18
CA ALA A 346 -14.16 -5.77 -28.93
C ALA A 346 -14.75 -5.72 -27.52
N ARG A 347 -15.27 -6.86 -27.02
CA ARG A 347 -15.81 -6.94 -25.66
C ARG A 347 -14.70 -6.91 -24.61
N PHE A 348 -13.53 -7.48 -24.94
CA PHE A 348 -12.37 -7.41 -24.07
C PHE A 348 -11.87 -5.96 -23.93
N LEU A 349 -11.86 -5.18 -25.01
CA LEU A 349 -11.58 -3.73 -24.96
C LEU A 349 -12.55 -2.99 -24.03
N GLU A 350 -13.85 -3.27 -24.13
CA GLU A 350 -14.87 -2.65 -23.28
C GLU A 350 -14.68 -2.94 -21.79
N LEU A 351 -14.28 -4.17 -21.43
CA LEU A 351 -13.97 -4.54 -20.03
C LEU A 351 -12.80 -3.71 -19.46
N PHE A 352 -11.84 -3.31 -20.29
CA PHE A 352 -10.70 -2.51 -19.85
C PHE A 352 -10.90 -1.00 -20.09
N GLY A 353 -12.17 -0.55 -20.13
CA GLY A 353 -12.52 0.86 -20.16
C GLY A 353 -12.48 1.52 -21.55
N PHE A 354 -12.48 0.74 -22.65
CA PHE A 354 -12.62 1.28 -24.00
C PHE A 354 -14.06 1.14 -24.51
N PRO A 355 -14.90 2.19 -24.40
CA PRO A 355 -16.26 2.13 -24.92
C PRO A 355 -16.28 1.91 -26.43
N SER A 356 -17.37 1.39 -26.98
CA SER A 356 -17.47 1.08 -28.41
C SER A 356 -17.25 2.31 -29.32
N SER A 357 -17.42 3.54 -28.78
CA SER A 357 -17.08 4.79 -29.46
C SER A 357 -15.57 4.98 -29.68
N SER A 358 -14.72 4.49 -28.77
CA SER A 358 -13.26 4.61 -28.86
C SER A 358 -12.61 3.52 -29.71
N HIS A 359 -13.35 2.47 -30.10
CA HIS A 359 -12.79 1.38 -30.92
C HIS A 359 -12.23 1.86 -32.28
N ARG A 360 -12.78 2.94 -32.81
CA ARG A 360 -12.38 3.56 -34.08
C ARG A 360 -11.41 4.72 -33.92
N THR A 361 -11.03 5.09 -32.70
CA THR A 361 -10.04 6.16 -32.51
C THR A 361 -8.65 5.64 -32.89
N PRO A 362 -7.82 6.46 -33.56
CA PRO A 362 -6.43 6.11 -33.82
C PRO A 362 -5.61 6.20 -32.54
N ILE A 363 -4.61 5.31 -32.40
CA ILE A 363 -3.83 5.15 -31.16
C ILE A 363 -3.04 6.41 -30.79
N ASN A 364 -2.64 7.19 -31.79
CA ASN A 364 -1.94 8.47 -31.60
C ASN A 364 -2.79 9.57 -30.92
N LEU A 365 -4.11 9.46 -30.88
CA LEU A 365 -4.99 10.42 -30.20
C LEU A 365 -5.34 10.01 -28.76
N LEU A 366 -4.98 8.79 -28.36
CA LEU A 366 -5.20 8.31 -27.00
C LEU A 366 -4.34 9.07 -25.99
N SER A 367 -4.90 9.29 -24.80
CA SER A 367 -4.16 9.77 -23.62
C SER A 367 -3.09 8.77 -23.18
N GLY A 368 -2.10 9.22 -22.39
CA GLY A 368 -1.04 8.34 -21.88
C GLY A 368 -1.58 7.12 -21.11
N GLY A 369 -2.58 7.33 -20.24
CA GLY A 369 -3.24 6.26 -19.50
C GLY A 369 -4.01 5.28 -20.40
N GLU A 370 -4.74 5.80 -21.39
CA GLU A 370 -5.40 4.94 -22.40
C GLU A 370 -4.38 4.13 -23.20
N ARG A 371 -3.26 4.72 -23.63
CA ARG A 371 -2.21 3.97 -24.33
C ARG A 371 -1.61 2.87 -23.46
N ARG A 372 -1.39 3.12 -22.17
CA ARG A 372 -0.91 2.11 -21.22
C ARG A 372 -1.92 0.99 -21.02
N ARG A 373 -3.21 1.29 -20.92
CA ARG A 373 -4.29 0.28 -20.89
C ARG A 373 -4.31 -0.55 -22.16
N LEU A 374 -4.22 0.08 -23.33
CA LEU A 374 -4.16 -0.62 -24.61
C LEU A 374 -2.92 -1.53 -24.70
N TYR A 375 -1.78 -1.07 -24.18
CA TYR A 375 -0.57 -1.86 -24.11
C TYR A 375 -0.74 -3.10 -23.24
N LEU A 376 -1.34 -2.97 -22.06
CA LEU A 376 -1.69 -4.11 -21.21
C LEU A 376 -2.55 -5.12 -21.98
N ILE A 377 -3.65 -4.66 -22.57
CA ILE A 377 -4.58 -5.46 -23.37
C ILE A 377 -3.87 -6.20 -24.50
N SER A 378 -2.94 -5.53 -25.20
CA SER A 378 -2.15 -6.13 -26.29
C SER A 378 -1.32 -7.34 -25.84
N LYS A 379 -0.83 -7.36 -24.58
CA LYS A 379 -0.08 -8.48 -24.02
C LYS A 379 -0.98 -9.61 -23.56
N LEU A 380 -2.15 -9.29 -23.00
CA LEU A 380 -3.12 -10.28 -22.54
C LEU A 380 -3.74 -11.06 -23.72
N ILE A 381 -3.99 -10.38 -24.84
CA ILE A 381 -4.60 -10.99 -26.05
C ILE A 381 -3.70 -12.02 -26.72
N MET A 382 -2.38 -11.97 -26.50
CA MET A 382 -1.44 -12.96 -27.02
C MET A 382 -1.69 -14.38 -26.47
N ASN A 383 -2.62 -14.54 -25.51
CA ASN A 383 -2.89 -15.76 -24.77
C ASN A 383 -1.59 -16.37 -24.20
N PRO A 384 -0.85 -15.60 -23.38
CA PRO A 384 0.37 -16.08 -22.77
C PRO A 384 0.06 -17.20 -21.77
N ASN A 385 1.03 -18.07 -21.51
CA ASN A 385 0.94 -19.05 -20.42
C ASN A 385 1.79 -18.66 -19.20
N PHE A 386 2.67 -17.68 -19.38
CA PHE A 386 3.45 -17.03 -18.34
C PHE A 386 3.25 -15.52 -18.49
N LEU A 387 2.54 -14.91 -17.56
CA LEU A 387 2.25 -13.48 -17.55
C LEU A 387 3.18 -12.79 -16.55
N ILE A 388 3.83 -11.71 -16.99
CA ILE A 388 4.71 -10.88 -16.18
C ILE A 388 4.19 -9.46 -16.25
N LEU A 389 3.87 -8.90 -15.09
CA LEU A 389 3.34 -7.55 -14.94
C LEU A 389 4.31 -6.74 -14.07
N ASP A 390 5.02 -5.79 -14.67
CA ASP A 390 5.88 -4.85 -13.95
C ASP A 390 5.13 -3.53 -13.69
N GLU A 391 4.75 -3.32 -12.43
CA GLU A 391 4.00 -2.16 -11.94
C GLU A 391 2.73 -1.83 -12.76
N PRO A 392 1.80 -2.79 -12.95
CA PRO A 392 0.63 -2.61 -13.80
C PRO A 392 -0.35 -1.53 -13.29
N THR A 393 -0.28 -1.16 -12.01
CA THR A 393 -1.25 -0.29 -11.35
C THR A 393 -0.99 1.21 -11.54
N ASN A 394 0.20 1.63 -11.99
CA ASN A 394 0.63 3.04 -11.97
C ASN A 394 -0.21 4.02 -12.84
N ASP A 395 -1.13 3.53 -13.67
CA ASP A 395 -1.96 4.34 -14.56
C ASP A 395 -3.35 3.73 -14.80
N LEU A 396 -3.76 2.83 -13.91
CA LEU A 396 -5.06 2.18 -13.98
C LEU A 396 -6.02 2.82 -12.98
N ASP A 397 -7.21 3.15 -13.47
CA ASP A 397 -8.35 3.47 -12.64
C ASP A 397 -8.85 2.24 -11.88
N LEU A 398 -9.54 2.51 -10.77
CA LEU A 398 -10.03 1.49 -9.86
C LEU A 398 -10.84 0.38 -10.56
N GLU A 399 -11.73 0.76 -11.48
CA GLU A 399 -12.56 -0.20 -12.24
C GLU A 399 -11.70 -1.12 -13.12
N THR A 400 -10.68 -0.58 -13.79
CA THR A 400 -9.78 -1.39 -14.62
C THR A 400 -8.89 -2.28 -13.78
N MET A 401 -8.50 -1.85 -12.57
CA MET A 401 -7.77 -2.69 -11.61
C MET A 401 -8.64 -3.86 -11.14
N GLU A 402 -9.91 -3.63 -10.80
CA GLU A 402 -10.86 -4.68 -10.41
C GLU A 402 -11.02 -5.74 -11.54
N ASN A 403 -11.14 -5.29 -12.80
CA ASN A 403 -11.23 -6.19 -13.95
C ASN A 403 -9.92 -6.97 -14.20
N LEU A 404 -8.77 -6.36 -13.95
CA LEU A 404 -7.47 -7.02 -14.03
C LEU A 404 -7.32 -8.08 -12.90
N GLU A 405 -7.77 -7.77 -11.68
CA GLU A 405 -7.81 -8.71 -10.56
C GLU A 405 -8.68 -9.94 -10.91
N GLU A 406 -9.86 -9.74 -11.48
CA GLU A 406 -10.74 -10.83 -11.93
C GLU A 406 -10.08 -11.67 -13.04
N TYR A 407 -9.44 -11.02 -14.01
CA TYR A 407 -8.68 -11.72 -15.06
C TYR A 407 -7.59 -12.60 -14.45
N ILE A 408 -6.75 -12.05 -13.57
CA ILE A 408 -5.66 -12.78 -12.90
C ILE A 408 -6.21 -13.90 -12.02
N SER A 409 -7.36 -13.68 -11.37
CA SER A 409 -8.05 -14.71 -10.58
C SER A 409 -8.43 -15.93 -11.43
N SER A 410 -9.02 -15.70 -12.60
CA SER A 410 -9.44 -16.74 -13.54
C SER A 410 -8.32 -17.33 -14.41
N PHE A 411 -7.14 -16.69 -14.46
CA PHE A 411 -6.01 -17.12 -15.26
C PHE A 411 -5.38 -18.42 -14.71
N THR A 412 -5.18 -19.40 -15.59
CA THR A 412 -4.70 -20.76 -15.23
C THR A 412 -3.20 -20.99 -15.48
N GLY A 413 -2.52 -20.00 -16.06
CA GLY A 413 -1.08 -20.00 -16.26
C GLY A 413 -0.31 -19.56 -15.02
N ILE A 414 0.94 -19.16 -15.22
CA ILE A 414 1.77 -18.56 -14.17
C ILE A 414 1.67 -17.04 -14.27
N VAL A 415 1.54 -16.35 -13.15
CA VAL A 415 1.55 -14.90 -13.08
C VAL A 415 2.65 -14.44 -12.13
N LEU A 416 3.49 -13.54 -12.61
CA LEU A 416 4.52 -12.87 -11.83
C LEU A 416 4.21 -11.36 -11.83
N ILE A 417 4.01 -10.80 -10.65
CA ILE A 417 3.53 -9.43 -10.48
C ILE A 417 4.55 -8.66 -9.64
N VAL A 418 5.12 -7.61 -10.19
CA VAL A 418 5.77 -6.55 -9.41
C VAL A 418 4.72 -5.45 -9.25
N SER A 419 4.37 -5.12 -8.02
CA SER A 419 3.51 -3.97 -7.75
C SER A 419 3.82 -3.40 -6.38
N HIS A 420 3.66 -2.10 -6.25
CA HIS A 420 3.64 -1.42 -4.97
C HIS A 420 2.24 -1.31 -4.35
N ASP A 421 1.19 -1.72 -5.08
CA ASP A 421 -0.18 -1.74 -4.57
C ASP A 421 -0.42 -3.00 -3.73
N ARG A 422 -0.60 -2.79 -2.43
CA ARG A 422 -0.83 -3.85 -1.45
C ARG A 422 -2.15 -4.56 -1.66
N ALA A 423 -3.21 -3.83 -2.00
CA ALA A 423 -4.54 -4.41 -2.17
C ALA A 423 -4.57 -5.28 -3.42
N PHE A 424 -3.90 -4.83 -4.49
CA PHE A 424 -3.73 -5.61 -5.69
C PHE A 424 -2.94 -6.91 -5.43
N LEU A 425 -1.82 -6.83 -4.70
CA LEU A 425 -1.06 -8.01 -4.31
C LEU A 425 -1.88 -8.97 -3.44
N ASP A 426 -2.68 -8.46 -2.52
CA ASP A 426 -3.51 -9.28 -1.63
C ASP A 426 -4.59 -10.07 -2.37
N CYS A 427 -5.22 -9.48 -3.38
CA CYS A 427 -6.24 -10.14 -4.18
C CYS A 427 -5.66 -11.16 -5.18
N THR A 428 -4.44 -10.92 -5.67
CA THR A 428 -3.92 -11.65 -6.84
C THR A 428 -2.85 -12.70 -6.52
N THR A 429 -2.09 -12.52 -5.44
CA THR A 429 -0.89 -13.34 -5.18
C THR A 429 -1.12 -14.38 -4.08
N GLN A 430 -0.39 -15.49 -4.19
CA GLN A 430 -0.41 -16.61 -3.22
C GLN A 430 0.97 -16.87 -2.61
N LEU A 431 2.02 -16.35 -3.26
CA LEU A 431 3.41 -16.47 -2.85
C LEU A 431 4.09 -15.12 -3.09
N LEU A 432 4.92 -14.68 -2.17
CA LEU A 432 5.70 -13.45 -2.30
C LEU A 432 7.20 -13.75 -2.37
N PHE A 433 7.86 -13.12 -3.32
CA PHE A 433 9.32 -13.02 -3.41
C PHE A 433 9.71 -11.69 -2.79
N VAL A 434 10.38 -11.75 -1.64
CA VAL A 434 10.80 -10.57 -0.90
C VAL A 434 12.28 -10.36 -1.13
N LEU A 435 12.62 -9.32 -1.88
CA LEU A 435 14.00 -8.94 -2.15
C LEU A 435 14.53 -8.11 -1.00
N ASP A 436 15.43 -8.70 -0.20
CA ASP A 436 16.07 -8.01 0.92
C ASP A 436 17.24 -7.14 0.42
N TYR A 437 16.92 -5.87 0.13
CA TYR A 437 17.89 -4.80 -0.13
C TYR A 437 17.90 -3.82 1.05
N PRO A 438 19.07 -3.26 1.48
CA PRO A 438 20.44 -3.46 1.00
C PRO A 438 21.26 -4.54 1.73
N ASN A 439 20.65 -5.34 2.62
CA ASN A 439 21.42 -6.08 3.64
C ASN A 439 21.94 -7.47 3.25
N SER A 440 21.39 -8.16 2.25
CA SER A 440 21.77 -9.57 2.00
C SER A 440 21.79 -9.99 0.53
N GLY A 441 21.04 -9.34 -0.35
CA GLY A 441 20.85 -9.85 -1.72
C GLY A 441 20.21 -11.25 -1.72
N GLN A 442 19.46 -11.60 -0.68
CA GLN A 442 18.69 -12.83 -0.63
C GLN A 442 17.26 -12.54 -1.04
N ILE A 443 16.71 -13.44 -1.86
CA ILE A 443 15.29 -13.45 -2.20
C ILE A 443 14.64 -14.46 -1.26
N SER A 444 13.85 -13.97 -0.31
CA SER A 444 13.09 -14.84 0.59
C SER A 444 11.72 -15.15 0.01
N LEU A 445 11.28 -16.39 0.22
CA LEU A 445 9.99 -16.89 -0.25
C LEU A 445 9.01 -16.87 0.92
N PHE A 446 7.92 -16.13 0.78
CA PHE A 446 6.86 -16.08 1.77
C PHE A 446 5.55 -16.65 1.21
N PRO A 447 5.05 -17.80 1.71
CA PRO A 447 3.77 -18.34 1.30
C PRO A 447 2.63 -17.54 1.96
N GLY A 448 1.83 -16.86 1.15
CA GLY A 448 0.75 -15.99 1.63
C GLY A 448 0.62 -14.71 0.82
N ASN A 449 -0.29 -13.87 1.27
CA ASN A 449 -0.53 -12.55 0.70
C ASN A 449 0.30 -11.45 1.41
N TYR A 450 0.17 -10.20 0.96
CA TYR A 450 0.93 -9.08 1.52
C TYR A 450 0.54 -8.78 2.98
N SER A 451 -0.75 -8.81 3.29
CA SER A 451 -1.27 -8.59 4.64
C SER A 451 -0.65 -9.56 5.66
N GLN A 452 -0.61 -10.86 5.35
CA GLN A 452 -0.01 -11.88 6.20
C GLN A 452 1.50 -11.66 6.38
N PHE A 453 2.19 -11.24 5.31
CA PHE A 453 3.61 -10.89 5.38
C PHE A 453 3.87 -9.70 6.31
N ALA A 454 3.04 -8.65 6.21
CA ALA A 454 3.16 -7.45 7.03
C ALA A 454 2.95 -7.76 8.53
N GLU A 455 1.94 -8.57 8.85
CA GLU A 455 1.68 -9.03 10.23
C GLU A 455 2.86 -9.82 10.80
N GLN A 456 3.39 -10.78 10.03
CA GLN A 456 4.53 -11.58 10.49
C GLN A 456 5.77 -10.72 10.72
N LYS A 457 5.99 -9.73 9.85
CA LYS A 457 7.12 -8.79 9.98
C LYS A 457 7.01 -7.91 11.23
N LEU A 458 5.79 -7.50 11.58
CA LEU A 458 5.51 -6.78 12.83
C LEU A 458 5.76 -7.66 14.05
N ALA A 459 5.24 -8.89 14.06
CA ALA A 459 5.47 -9.85 15.13
C ALA A 459 6.97 -10.14 15.34
N GLN A 460 7.72 -10.35 14.27
CA GLN A 460 9.18 -10.55 14.34
C GLN A 460 9.92 -9.30 14.85
N LYS A 461 9.46 -8.09 14.53
CA LYS A 461 10.04 -6.84 15.08
C LYS A 461 9.76 -6.71 16.57
N GLU A 462 8.59 -7.11 17.04
CA GLU A 462 8.24 -7.12 18.47
C GLU A 462 9.03 -8.17 19.25
N GLU A 463 9.20 -9.37 18.68
CA GLU A 463 10.07 -10.42 19.22
C GLU A 463 11.55 -10.01 19.25
N LYS A 464 12.04 -9.31 18.21
CA LYS A 464 13.40 -8.76 18.19
C LYS A 464 13.55 -7.63 19.21
N LYS A 465 12.56 -6.75 19.39
CA LYS A 465 12.60 -5.70 20.42
C LYS A 465 12.59 -6.28 21.84
N THR A 466 11.87 -7.37 22.08
CA THR A 466 11.89 -8.10 23.37
C THR A 466 13.21 -8.83 23.58
N LYS A 467 13.77 -9.48 22.55
CA LYS A 467 15.10 -10.13 22.62
C LYS A 467 16.25 -9.12 22.79
N VAL A 468 16.24 -7.98 22.10
CA VAL A 468 17.26 -6.94 22.27
C VAL A 468 17.16 -6.27 23.64
N LYS A 469 15.94 -6.07 24.19
CA LYS A 469 15.77 -5.65 25.59
C LYS A 469 16.28 -6.68 26.60
N ALA A 470 16.20 -7.98 26.26
CA ALA A 470 16.78 -9.05 27.07
C ALA A 470 18.31 -9.10 26.94
N GLU A 471 18.88 -8.96 25.74
CA GLU A 471 20.34 -9.03 25.50
C GLU A 471 21.11 -7.82 26.05
N VAL A 472 20.52 -6.62 26.06
CA VAL A 472 21.14 -5.43 26.68
C VAL A 472 21.25 -5.58 28.21
N LYS A 473 20.45 -6.44 28.84
CA LYS A 473 20.57 -6.76 30.28
C LYS A 473 21.70 -7.77 30.61
N VAL A 474 22.28 -8.47 29.64
CA VAL A 474 23.19 -9.63 29.90
C VAL A 474 24.69 -9.28 29.95
N LYS A 475 25.09 -8.00 29.83
CA LYS A 475 26.50 -7.57 30.01
C LYS A 475 26.78 -6.88 31.37
N LYS A 476 26.37 -7.51 32.47
CA LYS A 476 26.96 -7.27 33.80
C LYS A 476 27.41 -8.62 34.37
N GLU A 477 28.67 -8.67 34.80
CA GLU A 477 29.33 -9.86 35.34
C GLU A 477 28.56 -10.48 36.51
N LYS A 478 28.27 -11.79 36.41
CA LYS A 478 27.59 -12.56 37.46
C LYS A 478 28.50 -12.72 38.68
N LYS A 479 28.05 -12.29 39.86
CA LYS A 479 28.59 -12.70 41.16
C LYS A 479 27.46 -13.40 41.91
N GLY A 480 27.53 -14.72 42.05
CA GLY A 480 26.57 -15.48 42.84
C GLY A 480 26.62 -15.13 44.33
N LEU A 481 25.51 -15.38 45.02
CA LEU A 481 25.30 -15.09 46.45
C LEU A 481 26.37 -15.74 47.35
N SER A 482 26.81 -14.99 48.35
CA SER A 482 27.66 -15.48 49.43
C SER A 482 26.91 -16.47 50.33
N TYR A 483 27.62 -17.41 50.98
CA TYR A 483 27.05 -18.35 51.97
C TYR A 483 26.27 -17.66 53.11
N LYS A 484 26.62 -16.41 53.43
CA LYS A 484 25.87 -15.61 54.41
C LYS A 484 24.54 -15.11 53.86
N GLU A 485 24.48 -14.76 52.58
CA GLU A 485 23.28 -14.21 51.93
C GLU A 485 22.25 -15.32 51.61
N THR A 486 22.71 -16.55 51.35
CA THR A 486 21.83 -17.73 51.24
C THR A 486 21.13 -18.05 52.56
N LYS A 487 21.87 -18.00 53.67
CA LYS A 487 21.29 -18.18 55.01
C LYS A 487 20.39 -17.02 55.43
N GLU A 488 20.69 -15.79 54.97
CA GLU A 488 19.83 -14.61 55.14
C GLU A 488 18.51 -14.79 54.40
N LYS A 489 18.53 -15.29 53.15
CA LYS A 489 17.32 -15.57 52.37
C LYS A 489 16.41 -16.60 53.06
N GLU A 490 16.97 -17.73 53.51
CA GLU A 490 16.21 -18.76 54.23
C GLU A 490 15.56 -18.22 55.52
N GLN A 491 16.25 -17.32 56.24
CA GLN A 491 15.68 -16.69 57.43
C GLN A 491 14.57 -15.69 57.09
N ILE A 492 14.73 -14.92 56.01
CA ILE A 492 13.72 -13.96 55.57
C ILE A 492 12.45 -14.69 55.12
N GLU A 493 12.55 -15.85 54.46
CA GLU A 493 11.38 -16.67 54.10
C GLU A 493 10.58 -17.11 55.33
N LEU A 494 11.28 -17.59 56.38
CA LEU A 494 10.64 -17.95 57.65
C LEU A 494 10.01 -16.74 58.36
N ASP A 495 10.68 -15.57 58.31
CA ASP A 495 10.17 -14.34 58.91
C ASP A 495 8.89 -13.87 58.18
N ILE A 496 8.88 -13.90 56.84
CA ILE A 496 7.72 -13.55 55.99
C ILE A 496 6.52 -14.45 56.30
N ASP A 497 6.72 -15.76 56.41
CA ASP A 497 5.65 -16.70 56.75
C ASP A 497 5.07 -16.39 58.13
N SER A 498 5.92 -16.11 59.12
CA SER A 498 5.49 -15.77 60.48
C SER A 498 4.74 -14.43 60.57
N LEU A 499 5.17 -13.43 59.79
CA LEU A 499 4.51 -12.11 59.72
C LEU A 499 3.14 -12.24 59.04
N ASN A 500 3.04 -13.04 57.98
CA ASN A 500 1.77 -13.32 57.31
C ASN A 500 0.76 -14.03 58.23
N GLU A 501 1.20 -14.99 59.05
CA GLU A 501 0.34 -15.61 60.06
C GLU A 501 -0.14 -14.60 61.11
N LYS A 502 0.77 -13.74 61.60
CA LYS A 502 0.46 -12.70 62.60
C LYS A 502 -0.51 -11.64 62.06
N ILE A 503 -0.33 -11.23 60.80
CA ILE A 503 -1.24 -10.31 60.10
C ILE A 503 -2.63 -10.93 59.98
N LYS A 504 -2.73 -12.22 59.58
CA LYS A 504 -4.02 -12.93 59.53
C LYS A 504 -4.69 -13.04 60.90
N GLU A 505 -3.93 -13.28 61.96
CA GLU A 505 -4.47 -13.33 63.33
C GLU A 505 -5.02 -11.96 63.77
N LEU A 506 -4.30 -10.88 63.45
CA LEU A 506 -4.75 -9.50 63.71
C LEU A 506 -5.97 -9.14 62.87
N GLU A 507 -6.04 -9.53 61.60
CA GLU A 507 -7.19 -9.33 60.72
C GLU A 507 -8.45 -10.02 61.26
N ASN A 508 -8.31 -11.27 61.69
CA ASN A 508 -9.41 -12.01 62.31
C ASN A 508 -9.85 -11.36 63.64
N SER A 509 -8.90 -10.77 64.38
CA SER A 509 -9.22 -10.08 65.64
C SER A 509 -10.01 -8.79 65.46
N PHE A 510 -10.01 -8.17 64.28
CA PHE A 510 -10.84 -6.99 63.97
C PHE A 510 -12.32 -7.33 63.79
N ALA A 511 -12.66 -8.60 63.50
CA ALA A 511 -14.04 -9.04 63.35
C ALA A 511 -14.81 -9.10 64.69
N THR A 512 -14.10 -9.17 65.82
CA THR A 512 -14.69 -9.17 67.16
C THR A 512 -14.77 -7.76 67.75
N VAL A 513 -15.99 -7.27 68.02
CA VAL A 513 -16.21 -5.95 68.62
C VAL A 513 -15.97 -6.01 70.13
N GLY A 514 -14.80 -5.54 70.58
CA GLY A 514 -14.45 -5.39 72.00
C GLY A 514 -12.96 -5.58 72.29
N THR A 515 -12.55 -5.35 73.55
CA THR A 515 -11.19 -5.62 74.05
C THR A 515 -10.98 -7.14 74.17
N THR A 516 -10.19 -7.68 73.25
CA THR A 516 -9.60 -9.04 73.29
C THR A 516 -8.20 -9.01 73.89
N ALA A 517 -7.60 -10.18 74.09
CA ALA A 517 -6.26 -10.36 74.67
C ALA A 517 -5.13 -9.62 73.92
N LEU A 518 -5.36 -9.22 72.66
CA LEU A 518 -4.41 -8.52 71.79
C LEU A 518 -4.47 -6.98 71.92
N GLY A 519 -5.13 -6.45 72.97
CA GLY A 519 -5.19 -5.01 73.26
C GLY A 519 -6.42 -4.31 72.68
N SER A 520 -6.45 -2.98 72.78
CA SER A 520 -7.53 -2.15 72.22
C SER A 520 -7.55 -2.18 70.68
N LEU A 521 -8.64 -1.71 70.08
CA LEU A 521 -8.76 -1.63 68.61
C LEU A 521 -7.66 -0.76 67.98
N GLU A 522 -7.28 0.33 68.66
CA GLU A 522 -6.19 1.22 68.24
C GLU A 522 -4.83 0.53 68.31
N GLU A 523 -4.57 -0.23 69.37
CA GLU A 523 -3.32 -1.00 69.53
C GLU A 523 -3.18 -2.08 68.46
N ARG A 524 -4.27 -2.78 68.11
CA ARG A 524 -4.24 -3.78 67.04
C ARG A 524 -4.06 -3.18 65.67
N THR A 525 -4.70 -2.04 65.42
CA THR A 525 -4.54 -1.32 64.15
C THR A 525 -3.08 -0.86 63.98
N ARG A 526 -2.46 -0.39 65.08
CA ARG A 526 -1.04 -0.04 65.10
C ARG A 526 -0.14 -1.25 64.85
N LEU A 527 -0.35 -2.35 65.58
CA LEU A 527 0.45 -3.57 65.42
C LEU A 527 0.29 -4.20 64.04
N TYR A 528 -0.90 -4.11 63.45
CA TYR A 528 -1.16 -4.56 62.08
C TYR A 528 -0.36 -3.74 61.07
N ASN A 529 -0.39 -2.41 61.18
CA ASN A 529 0.38 -1.54 60.29
C ASN A 529 1.89 -1.71 60.46
N GLU A 530 2.37 -1.90 61.70
CA GLU A 530 3.78 -2.19 61.98
C GLU A 530 4.20 -3.55 61.36
N ALA A 531 3.42 -4.61 61.56
CA ALA A 531 3.70 -5.92 60.97
C ALA A 531 3.65 -5.92 59.44
N LYS A 532 2.75 -5.13 58.84
CA LYS A 532 2.63 -4.99 57.39
C LYS A 532 3.80 -4.22 56.78
N ALA A 533 4.24 -3.14 57.43
CA ALA A 533 5.43 -2.41 57.00
C ALA A 533 6.71 -3.28 57.11
N GLU A 534 6.82 -4.09 58.17
CA GLU A 534 7.95 -5.02 58.35
C GLU A 534 7.91 -6.16 57.30
N LEU A 535 6.72 -6.63 56.93
CA LEU A 535 6.54 -7.60 55.84
C LEU A 535 7.00 -7.01 54.50
N ASP A 536 6.56 -5.81 54.15
CA ASP A 536 6.92 -5.15 52.89
C ASP A 536 8.46 -4.97 52.78
N GLU A 537 9.13 -4.58 53.87
CA GLU A 537 10.60 -4.43 53.91
C GLU A 537 11.33 -5.78 53.72
N LYS A 538 10.80 -6.85 54.32
CA LYS A 538 11.35 -8.21 54.21
C LYS A 538 11.12 -8.80 52.82
N GLU A 539 9.96 -8.57 52.21
CA GLU A 539 9.65 -9.00 50.84
C GLU A 539 10.52 -8.27 49.80
N GLU A 540 10.72 -6.95 49.95
CA GLU A 540 11.63 -6.19 49.09
C GLU A 540 13.06 -6.72 49.19
N ARG A 541 13.53 -6.98 50.41
CA ARG A 541 14.87 -7.56 50.64
C ARG A 541 15.02 -8.98 50.10
N TRP A 542 13.98 -9.80 50.20
CA TRP A 542 13.96 -11.14 49.62
C TRP A 542 14.04 -11.08 48.08
N LEU A 543 13.31 -10.15 47.46
CA LEU A 543 13.29 -9.93 46.02
C LEU A 543 14.66 -9.43 45.51
N GLU A 544 15.33 -8.54 46.25
CA GLU A 544 16.72 -8.14 45.95
C GLU A 544 17.71 -9.32 45.99
N LEU A 545 17.56 -10.23 46.97
CA LEU A 545 18.42 -11.41 47.10
C LEU A 545 18.11 -12.46 46.03
N GLU A 546 16.84 -12.58 45.61
CA GLU A 546 16.43 -13.45 44.51
C GLU A 546 16.92 -12.95 43.15
N GLU A 547 16.78 -11.66 42.88
CA GLU A 547 17.33 -11.03 41.67
C GLU A 547 18.86 -11.22 41.59
N LYS A 548 19.56 -11.20 42.73
CA LYS A 548 21.00 -11.52 42.79
C LYS A 548 21.33 -13.01 42.63
N ASN A 549 20.39 -13.92 42.90
CA ASN A 549 20.60 -15.36 42.69
C ASN A 549 20.42 -15.74 41.21
N GLU A 550 19.44 -15.10 40.55
CA GLU A 550 19.13 -15.34 39.14
C GLU A 550 20.07 -14.57 38.19
N ALA A 551 20.55 -13.39 38.63
CA ALA A 551 21.60 -12.62 37.96
C ALA A 551 22.94 -13.33 37.97
#